data_AF-A0A0C1XXS9-F1
#
_entry.id   AF-A0A0C1XXS9-F1
#
_cell.length_a   1.000
_cell.length_b   1.000
_cell.length_c   1.000
_cell.angle_alpha   90.00
_cell.angle_beta   90.00
_cell.angle_gamma   90.00
#
_symmetry.space_group_name_H-M   'P 1'
#
loop_
_entity.id
_entity.type
_entity.pdbx_description
1 polymer ?
#
loop_
_entity_poly.entity_id
_entity_poly.type
_entity_poly.pdbx_seq_one_letter_code
_entity_poly.pdbx_strand_id
1 'polypeptide(L)'
;MPTPHRRSSTTRRTFLAGTAAAGAAAAFGANAWASSGTSAAPQPAAAAAALTTNVHIFYYPWYGSPKVNGSYRHWPQGNLVPPNGISSNFYPKLGAYDSGDKTAVNQHMTWLRQAGTGVLVTSWWGRGSYEDKLVRTVMDAANAAGIKVAFHIEPYSNRTAASVADDVRYINTTYGSHPAYYRDAAHGNRNAFYIFESLRIADWSAIESVKSLGIVLTQTGDTSKTAHFSGMYTYDGIAAASLPDWSGIDRFCRANNLVWSPSIGPGYIDDRAVPGNTTPTVDRANGSTYDKVWQHTITSGDAGKAPTWVSITSFNEWHEGSQIEPATATPPTTLPYQTYNGAYGKTGGAAENAYLDSTQSWVQKYVAAPR
;
A
#
# COMPACT_ATOMS: atom_id res chain seq x y z
N MET A 1 37.65 20.79 23.56
CA MET A 1 36.63 21.16 22.56
C MET A 1 36.49 20.01 21.57
N PRO A 2 35.38 19.27 21.54
CA PRO A 2 35.18 18.21 20.57
C PRO A 2 34.40 18.71 19.35
N THR A 3 34.94 18.41 18.17
CA THR A 3 34.35 18.57 16.84
C THR A 3 33.19 17.59 16.63
N PRO A 4 32.11 17.96 15.91
CA PRO A 4 30.94 17.11 15.75
C PRO A 4 31.11 16.09 14.61
N HIS A 5 30.84 14.82 14.91
CA HIS A 5 30.70 13.75 13.92
C HIS A 5 29.41 13.93 13.11
N ARG A 6 29.54 14.17 11.80
CA ARG A 6 28.45 13.99 10.83
C ARG A 6 28.07 12.52 10.74
N ARG A 7 26.86 12.17 11.18
CA ARG A 7 26.23 10.89 10.85
C ARG A 7 25.84 10.90 9.37
N SER A 8 26.46 10.05 8.58
CA SER A 8 26.03 9.77 7.21
C SER A 8 24.71 9.00 7.26
N SER A 9 23.62 9.63 6.82
CA SER A 9 22.38 8.93 6.51
C SER A 9 22.61 8.07 5.27
N THR A 10 22.56 6.75 5.42
CA THR A 10 22.61 5.79 4.31
C THR A 10 21.32 5.92 3.49
N THR A 11 21.33 6.79 2.49
CA THR A 11 20.20 7.03 1.58
C THR A 11 20.12 5.92 0.54
N ARG A 12 18.88 5.43 0.32
CA ARG A 12 18.34 4.42 -0.63
C ARG A 12 18.74 4.56 -2.12
N ARG A 13 19.90 5.13 -2.46
CA ARG A 13 20.29 5.54 -3.82
C ARG A 13 20.59 4.39 -4.80
N THR A 14 20.28 3.14 -4.48
CA THR A 14 20.58 2.01 -5.36
C THR A 14 19.65 0.84 -5.08
N PHE A 15 18.41 0.89 -5.55
CA PHE A 15 17.61 -0.33 -5.64
C PHE A 15 16.42 -0.11 -6.58
N LEU A 16 16.45 -0.76 -7.74
CA LEU A 16 15.33 -1.23 -8.59
C LEU A 16 15.86 -1.40 -10.03
N ALA A 17 16.32 -2.61 -10.38
CA ALA A 17 16.54 -3.02 -11.77
C ALA A 17 16.43 -4.55 -11.90
N GLY A 18 15.56 -4.99 -12.83
CA GLY A 18 15.46 -6.36 -13.36
C GLY A 18 14.08 -6.99 -13.07
N THR A 19 13.29 -7.51 -14.01
CA THR A 19 13.46 -7.87 -15.44
C THR A 19 12.06 -8.12 -16.04
N ALA A 20 11.78 -7.71 -17.28
CA ALA A 20 10.56 -8.09 -18.02
C ALA A 20 10.80 -8.24 -19.54
N ALA A 21 10.21 -9.29 -20.14
CA ALA A 21 9.90 -9.47 -21.57
C ALA A 21 9.00 -10.73 -21.70
N ALA A 22 8.02 -10.91 -22.60
CA ALA A 22 7.49 -10.19 -23.75
C ALA A 22 6.11 -10.82 -24.16
N GLY A 23 5.25 -10.11 -24.91
CA GLY A 23 4.27 -10.73 -25.84
C GLY A 23 2.82 -10.18 -25.90
N ALA A 24 2.55 -9.41 -26.97
CA ALA A 24 1.31 -9.05 -27.72
C ALA A 24 0.00 -9.88 -27.56
N ALA A 25 -1.23 -9.50 -27.96
CA ALA A 25 -1.97 -8.29 -28.40
C ALA A 25 -3.45 -8.69 -28.74
N ALA A 26 -4.37 -7.70 -28.83
CA ALA A 26 -5.73 -7.69 -29.46
C ALA A 26 -6.91 -8.40 -28.73
N ALA A 27 -8.20 -7.99 -28.79
CA ALA A 27 -8.93 -6.80 -29.25
C ALA A 27 -10.37 -6.83 -28.66
N PHE A 28 -11.04 -5.68 -28.68
CA PHE A 28 -12.30 -5.32 -28.01
C PHE A 28 -13.60 -5.87 -28.64
N GLY A 29 -14.65 -5.96 -27.81
CA GLY A 29 -16.05 -5.99 -28.23
C GLY A 29 -16.98 -5.56 -27.08
N ALA A 30 -17.46 -4.32 -27.12
CA ALA A 30 -18.39 -3.73 -26.17
C ALA A 30 -19.85 -3.97 -26.60
N ASN A 31 -20.77 -4.07 -25.65
CA ASN A 31 -22.15 -3.59 -25.80
C ASN A 31 -22.77 -3.28 -24.43
N ALA A 32 -23.20 -2.03 -24.27
CA ALA A 32 -23.86 -1.48 -23.10
C ALA A 32 -25.39 -1.53 -23.27
N TRP A 33 -26.13 -1.72 -22.17
CA TRP A 33 -27.54 -1.39 -22.07
C TRP A 33 -27.80 -0.58 -20.80
N ALA A 34 -28.55 0.50 -20.97
CA ALA A 34 -28.87 1.53 -19.99
C ALA A 34 -29.92 1.06 -18.98
N SER A 35 -29.87 1.61 -17.76
CA SER A 35 -30.86 1.46 -16.70
C SER A 35 -31.60 2.77 -16.44
N SER A 36 -32.92 2.69 -16.33
CA SER A 36 -33.82 3.76 -15.93
C SER A 36 -34.02 3.73 -14.41
N GLY A 37 -33.84 4.87 -13.75
CA GLY A 37 -34.01 5.03 -12.31
C GLY A 37 -35.39 5.55 -11.92
N THR A 38 -35.88 5.09 -10.77
CA THR A 38 -36.91 5.74 -9.97
C THR A 38 -36.37 5.93 -8.55
N SER A 39 -36.51 7.15 -8.01
CA SER A 39 -35.98 7.57 -6.72
C SER A 39 -36.96 7.26 -5.58
N ALA A 40 -36.46 6.64 -4.50
CA ALA A 40 -37.20 6.37 -3.26
C ALA A 40 -36.69 7.26 -2.10
N ALA A 41 -37.58 7.50 -1.14
CA ALA A 41 -37.47 8.39 0.01
C ALA A 41 -36.28 8.08 0.97
N PRO A 42 -35.86 9.04 1.83
CA PRO A 42 -34.61 8.94 2.57
C PRO A 42 -34.69 7.94 3.72
N GLN A 43 -33.75 6.98 3.70
CA GLN A 43 -33.60 5.89 4.66
C GLN A 43 -32.84 6.38 5.92
N PRO A 44 -33.16 5.90 7.13
CA PRO A 44 -32.40 6.22 8.34
C PRO A 44 -30.91 5.96 8.14
N ALA A 45 -30.05 6.84 8.68
CA ALA A 45 -28.60 6.79 8.52
C ALA A 45 -28.08 5.37 8.86
N ALA A 46 -27.79 4.61 7.81
CA ALA A 46 -27.32 3.24 7.93
C ALA A 46 -26.07 3.23 8.82
N ALA A 47 -26.03 2.33 9.80
CA ALA A 47 -24.78 2.00 10.48
C ALA A 47 -23.71 1.79 9.40
N ALA A 48 -22.64 2.57 9.44
CA ALA A 48 -21.70 2.63 8.33
C ALA A 48 -21.17 1.21 8.06
N ALA A 49 -21.29 0.76 6.81
CA ALA A 49 -21.01 -0.63 6.43
C ALA A 49 -19.65 -1.11 6.96
N ALA A 50 -19.60 -2.37 7.41
CA ALA A 50 -18.35 -2.98 7.85
C ALA A 50 -17.37 -3.05 6.67
N LEU A 51 -16.12 -2.67 6.90
CA LEU A 51 -15.06 -2.73 5.90
C LEU A 51 -14.58 -4.18 5.75
N THR A 52 -14.21 -4.58 4.53
CA THR A 52 -13.60 -5.90 4.32
C THR A 52 -12.20 -5.95 4.91
N THR A 53 -11.92 -7.02 5.64
CA THR A 53 -10.59 -7.26 6.23
C THR A 53 -9.64 -8.03 5.31
N ASN A 54 -10.05 -8.27 4.06
CA ASN A 54 -9.28 -8.99 3.04
C ASN A 54 -8.72 -8.07 1.95
N VAL A 55 -8.87 -6.74 2.11
CA VAL A 55 -8.19 -5.73 1.30
C VAL A 55 -7.28 -4.92 2.20
N HIS A 56 -5.99 -5.04 1.92
CA HIS A 56 -4.89 -4.47 2.66
C HIS A 56 -4.29 -3.33 1.83
N ILE A 57 -3.82 -2.25 2.45
CA ILE A 57 -3.24 -1.12 1.72
C ILE A 57 -1.99 -0.60 2.42
N PHE A 58 -0.89 -0.48 1.67
CA PHE A 58 0.39 -0.01 2.20
C PHE A 58 0.33 1.47 2.53
N TYR A 59 0.78 1.81 3.75
CA TYR A 59 0.71 3.15 4.33
C TYR A 59 2.04 3.54 4.96
N TYR A 60 2.50 4.76 4.70
CA TYR A 60 3.84 5.23 5.04
C TYR A 60 3.76 6.40 6.02
N PRO A 61 3.95 6.16 7.34
CA PRO A 61 3.90 7.19 8.37
C PRO A 61 5.26 7.91 8.56
N TRP A 62 5.97 8.26 7.49
CA TRP A 62 7.35 8.76 7.58
C TRP A 62 7.53 10.25 7.23
N TYR A 63 6.44 10.92 6.85
CA TYR A 63 6.47 12.31 6.41
C TYR A 63 6.56 13.23 7.64
N GLY A 64 7.25 14.35 7.49
CA GLY A 64 7.47 15.31 8.57
C GLY A 64 7.36 16.73 8.09
N SER A 65 6.93 17.64 8.96
CA SER A 65 6.85 19.08 8.71
C SER A 65 7.58 19.87 9.80
N PRO A 66 8.00 21.12 9.53
CA PRO A 66 8.58 21.99 10.56
C PRO A 66 7.68 22.21 11.77
N LYS A 67 6.36 22.17 11.60
CA LYS A 67 5.39 22.46 12.67
C LYS A 67 5.32 21.36 13.72
N VAL A 68 5.42 20.09 13.32
CA VAL A 68 5.19 18.93 14.21
C VAL A 68 6.49 18.20 14.50
N ASN A 69 7.27 17.85 13.47
CA ASN A 69 8.55 17.18 13.62
C ASN A 69 9.75 18.15 13.79
N GLY A 70 9.57 19.46 13.59
CA GLY A 70 10.66 20.46 13.67
C GLY A 70 11.50 20.58 12.39
N SER A 71 11.28 19.68 11.42
CA SER A 71 11.87 19.76 10.07
C SER A 71 11.03 18.98 9.07
N TYR A 72 11.18 19.29 7.78
CA TYR A 72 10.66 18.42 6.74
C TYR A 72 11.38 17.05 6.77
N ARG A 73 10.62 15.96 6.65
CA ARG A 73 11.13 14.59 6.44
C ARG A 73 10.51 14.03 5.18
N HIS A 74 11.27 13.24 4.42
CA HIS A 74 10.89 12.64 3.13
C HIS A 74 10.60 13.63 1.99
N TRP A 75 9.89 14.73 2.24
CA TRP A 75 9.62 15.77 1.25
C TRP A 75 10.85 16.40 0.56
N PRO A 76 11.99 16.67 1.23
CA PRO A 76 13.12 17.36 0.60
C PRO A 76 14.10 16.41 -0.13
N GLN A 77 13.76 15.12 -0.29
CA GLN A 77 14.59 14.19 -1.07
C GLN A 77 14.76 14.70 -2.53
N GLY A 78 15.84 14.27 -3.19
CA GLY A 78 16.19 14.78 -4.53
C GLY A 78 16.68 16.24 -4.55
N ASN A 79 17.08 16.81 -3.41
CA ASN A 79 17.46 18.23 -3.24
C ASN A 79 16.32 19.22 -3.51
N LEU A 80 15.08 18.82 -3.23
CA LEU A 80 13.92 19.68 -3.40
C LEU A 80 13.65 20.52 -2.16
N VAL A 81 12.91 21.62 -2.33
CA VAL A 81 12.68 22.64 -1.30
C VAL A 81 11.18 22.74 -0.97
N PRO A 82 10.71 22.03 0.06
CA PRO A 82 9.33 22.13 0.53
C PRO A 82 9.02 23.52 1.13
N PRO A 83 7.74 23.94 1.17
CA PRO A 83 6.57 23.15 0.82
C PRO A 83 6.33 23.05 -0.70
N ASN A 84 6.82 24.00 -1.50
CA ASN A 84 6.40 24.11 -2.90
C ASN A 84 7.12 23.11 -3.84
N GLY A 85 8.35 22.70 -3.51
CA GLY A 85 9.10 21.66 -4.22
C GLY A 85 9.25 20.40 -3.35
N ILE A 86 8.57 19.31 -3.69
CA ILE A 86 8.62 18.05 -2.92
C ILE A 86 9.02 16.86 -3.78
N SER A 87 9.57 15.84 -3.13
CA SER A 87 10.03 14.58 -3.71
C SER A 87 8.90 13.64 -4.14
N SER A 88 8.02 14.11 -5.02
CA SER A 88 6.94 13.35 -5.64
C SER A 88 6.52 13.99 -6.94
N ASN A 89 6.20 13.19 -7.97
CA ASN A 89 5.66 13.69 -9.23
C ASN A 89 4.25 14.27 -9.11
N PHE A 90 3.53 13.96 -8.03
CA PHE A 90 2.23 14.53 -7.69
C PHE A 90 2.36 15.42 -6.43
N TYR A 91 1.30 16.16 -6.09
CA TYR A 91 1.29 16.99 -4.88
C TYR A 91 0.11 16.61 -3.97
N PRO A 92 0.32 16.26 -2.68
CA PRO A 92 -0.76 15.87 -1.79
C PRO A 92 -1.78 16.97 -1.58
N LYS A 93 -3.06 16.60 -1.50
CA LYS A 93 -4.15 17.52 -1.17
C LYS A 93 -3.96 18.17 0.21
N LEU A 94 -3.31 17.48 1.15
CA LEU A 94 -2.97 18.02 2.48
C LEU A 94 -1.65 18.81 2.48
N GLY A 95 -0.99 18.97 1.32
CA GLY A 95 0.33 19.56 1.21
C GLY A 95 1.45 18.68 1.80
N ALA A 96 2.61 19.26 2.06
CA ALA A 96 3.75 18.58 2.70
C ALA A 96 3.48 18.37 4.20
N TYR A 97 2.56 17.44 4.50
CA TYR A 97 2.05 17.14 5.84
C TYR A 97 3.07 16.40 6.73
N ASP A 98 2.68 16.19 7.98
CA ASP A 98 3.44 15.42 8.96
C ASP A 98 2.64 14.19 9.39
N SER A 99 3.25 13.01 9.39
CA SER A 99 2.61 11.76 9.81
C SER A 99 2.34 11.69 11.32
N GLY A 100 2.89 12.60 12.12
CA GLY A 100 2.54 12.83 13.52
C GLY A 100 1.39 13.82 13.74
N ASP A 101 0.89 14.49 12.69
CA ASP A 101 -0.28 15.37 12.80
C ASP A 101 -1.58 14.54 12.83
N LYS A 102 -2.23 14.49 14.00
CA LYS A 102 -3.49 13.77 14.19
C LYS A 102 -4.58 14.20 13.23
N THR A 103 -4.63 15.47 12.81
CA THR A 103 -5.63 15.94 11.85
C THR A 103 -5.41 15.30 10.49
N ALA A 104 -4.16 15.24 10.02
CA ALA A 104 -3.81 14.58 8.77
C ALA A 104 -4.09 13.07 8.84
N VAL A 105 -3.66 12.41 9.91
CA VAL A 105 -3.87 10.97 10.10
C VAL A 105 -5.38 10.63 10.17
N ASN A 106 -6.19 11.42 10.88
CA ASN A 106 -7.65 11.21 10.91
C ASN A 106 -8.27 11.36 9.52
N GLN A 107 -7.83 12.37 8.75
CA GLN A 107 -8.29 12.55 7.37
C GLN A 107 -7.89 11.38 6.45
N HIS A 108 -6.70 10.80 6.64
CA HIS A 108 -6.29 9.59 5.93
C HIS A 108 -7.25 8.42 6.24
N MET A 109 -7.65 8.23 7.49
CA MET A 109 -8.59 7.17 7.86
C MET A 109 -9.98 7.39 7.27
N THR A 110 -10.42 8.65 7.14
CA THR A 110 -11.65 8.98 6.40
C THR A 110 -11.54 8.56 4.93
N TRP A 111 -10.41 8.84 4.27
CA TRP A 111 -10.19 8.45 2.87
C TRP A 111 -10.05 6.95 2.67
N LEU A 112 -9.39 6.24 3.58
CA LEU A 112 -9.29 4.78 3.55
C LEU A 112 -10.67 4.13 3.75
N ARG A 113 -11.51 4.68 4.64
CA ARG A 113 -12.90 4.24 4.80
C ARG A 113 -13.73 4.52 3.54
N GLN A 114 -13.56 5.68 2.90
CA GLN A 114 -14.17 5.98 1.60
C GLN A 114 -13.78 4.94 0.54
N ALA A 115 -12.50 4.60 0.46
CA ALA A 115 -11.96 3.59 -0.47
C ALA A 115 -12.40 2.15 -0.15
N GLY A 116 -13.06 1.90 0.97
CA GLY A 116 -13.52 0.56 1.37
C GLY A 116 -12.41 -0.36 1.92
N THR A 117 -11.18 0.14 2.10
CA THR A 117 -10.04 -0.66 2.56
C THR A 117 -10.10 -0.84 4.08
N GLY A 118 -10.24 -2.08 4.57
CA GLY A 118 -10.40 -2.36 6.00
C GLY A 118 -9.11 -2.63 6.76
N VAL A 119 -7.98 -2.84 6.08
CA VAL A 119 -6.68 -3.08 6.72
C VAL A 119 -5.63 -2.11 6.16
N LEU A 120 -5.12 -1.25 7.03
CA LEU A 120 -3.93 -0.43 6.77
C LEU A 120 -2.69 -1.23 7.12
N VAL A 121 -1.74 -1.35 6.20
CA VAL A 121 -0.45 -2.00 6.42
C VAL A 121 0.62 -0.92 6.62
N THR A 122 0.99 -0.66 7.87
CA THR A 122 1.91 0.44 8.19
C THR A 122 3.35 0.02 7.94
N SER A 123 4.09 0.81 7.15
CA SER A 123 5.55 0.73 7.02
C SER A 123 6.20 0.90 8.40
N TRP A 124 7.15 0.03 8.73
CA TRP A 124 7.78 -0.05 10.04
C TRP A 124 9.29 -0.34 9.93
N TRP A 125 10.12 0.57 10.45
CA TRP A 125 11.57 0.62 10.23
C TRP A 125 12.41 0.19 11.44
N GLY A 126 11.89 -0.71 12.27
CA GLY A 126 12.59 -1.13 13.48
C GLY A 126 12.13 -0.38 14.73
N ARG A 127 12.49 -0.92 15.89
CA ARG A 127 12.10 -0.38 17.20
C ARG A 127 12.70 1.00 17.43
N GLY A 128 11.90 1.92 17.96
CA GLY A 128 12.31 3.30 18.24
C GLY A 128 12.52 4.17 17.00
N SER A 129 12.25 3.65 15.80
CA SER A 129 12.16 4.44 14.57
C SER A 129 11.08 5.52 14.68
N TYR A 130 11.06 6.44 13.72
CA TYR A 130 10.02 7.46 13.67
C TYR A 130 8.64 6.82 13.52
N GLU A 131 8.56 5.81 12.65
CA GLU A 131 7.35 5.07 12.31
C GLU A 131 6.86 4.24 13.50
N ASP A 132 7.77 3.56 14.22
CA ASP A 132 7.42 2.81 15.44
C ASP A 132 6.77 3.70 16.50
N LYS A 133 7.29 4.93 16.69
CA LYS A 133 6.74 5.90 17.65
C LYS A 133 5.33 6.38 17.26
N LEU A 134 4.98 6.32 15.98
CA LEU A 134 3.69 6.76 15.47
C LEU A 134 2.64 5.64 15.43
N VAL A 135 3.01 4.36 15.61
CA VAL A 135 2.09 3.22 15.53
C VAL A 135 0.83 3.42 16.38
N ARG A 136 0.96 3.84 17.65
CA ARG A 136 -0.24 4.07 18.50
C ARG A 136 -1.14 5.17 17.95
N THR A 137 -0.57 6.26 17.43
CA THR A 137 -1.36 7.35 16.84
C THR A 137 -2.12 6.89 15.60
N VAL A 138 -1.47 6.10 14.75
CA VAL A 138 -2.11 5.48 13.58
C VAL A 138 -3.22 4.52 14.00
N MET A 139 -2.96 3.68 15.01
CA MET A 139 -3.93 2.70 15.51
C MET A 139 -5.14 3.36 16.19
N ASP A 140 -4.96 4.44 16.95
CA ASP A 140 -6.05 5.21 17.57
C ASP A 140 -6.99 5.77 16.50
N ALA A 141 -6.42 6.41 15.47
CA ALA A 141 -7.18 6.95 14.35
C ALA A 141 -7.87 5.84 13.54
N ALA A 142 -7.16 4.74 13.26
CA ALA A 142 -7.72 3.58 12.56
C ALA A 142 -8.90 2.98 13.35
N ASN A 143 -8.78 2.84 14.68
CA ASN A 143 -9.86 2.34 15.52
C ASN A 143 -11.10 3.22 15.44
N ALA A 144 -10.93 4.54 15.53
CA ALA A 144 -12.04 5.49 15.41
C ALA A 144 -12.76 5.40 14.04
N ALA A 145 -12.05 5.00 12.99
CA ALA A 145 -12.59 4.79 11.65
C ALA A 145 -13.02 3.35 11.36
N GLY A 146 -12.91 2.42 12.32
CA GLY A 146 -13.22 1.00 12.13
C GLY A 146 -12.24 0.26 11.20
N ILE A 147 -11.02 0.77 11.03
CA ILE A 147 -9.94 0.20 10.22
C ILE A 147 -9.01 -0.61 11.13
N LYS A 148 -8.45 -1.70 10.60
CA LYS A 148 -7.45 -2.53 11.29
C LYS A 148 -6.04 -2.24 10.79
N VAL A 149 -5.04 -2.59 11.59
CA VAL A 149 -3.62 -2.30 11.32
C VAL A 149 -2.79 -3.59 11.30
N ALA A 150 -2.14 -3.81 10.16
CA ALA A 150 -1.11 -4.80 9.92
C ALA A 150 0.25 -4.10 9.67
N PHE A 151 1.33 -4.88 9.53
CA PHE A 151 2.69 -4.34 9.54
C PHE A 151 3.46 -4.72 8.28
N HIS A 152 4.15 -3.73 7.70
CA HIS A 152 5.10 -3.92 6.61
C HIS A 152 6.50 -3.69 7.17
N ILE A 153 7.22 -4.79 7.41
CA ILE A 153 8.55 -4.78 8.02
C ILE A 153 9.58 -4.44 6.95
N GLU A 154 10.13 -3.24 7.06
CA GLU A 154 11.03 -2.64 6.09
C GLU A 154 12.48 -3.15 6.26
N PRO A 155 13.36 -2.96 5.25
CA PRO A 155 14.76 -3.36 5.29
C PRO A 155 15.60 -2.38 6.12
N TYR A 156 15.30 -2.30 7.42
CA TYR A 156 16.09 -1.51 8.36
C TYR A 156 17.53 -2.04 8.47
N SER A 157 18.43 -1.19 8.97
CA SER A 157 19.86 -1.51 9.04
C SER A 157 20.11 -2.79 9.85
N ASN A 158 20.93 -3.70 9.29
CA ASN A 158 21.29 -4.99 9.89
C ASN A 158 20.10 -5.93 10.15
N ARG A 159 19.00 -5.79 9.42
CA ARG A 159 17.87 -6.73 9.51
C ARG A 159 18.30 -8.16 9.16
N THR A 160 17.91 -9.11 10.00
CA THR A 160 18.12 -10.56 9.83
C THR A 160 16.79 -11.31 10.02
N ALA A 161 16.74 -12.59 9.66
CA ALA A 161 15.56 -13.41 9.94
C ALA A 161 15.24 -13.49 11.45
N ALA A 162 16.27 -13.59 12.29
CA ALA A 162 16.13 -13.60 13.75
C ALA A 162 15.59 -12.27 14.28
N SER A 163 16.10 -11.14 13.80
CA SER A 163 15.59 -9.82 14.24
C SER A 163 14.14 -9.59 13.82
N VAL A 164 13.73 -10.06 12.63
CA VAL A 164 12.32 -10.02 12.20
C VAL A 164 11.44 -10.89 13.10
N ALA A 165 11.87 -12.10 13.45
CA ALA A 165 11.14 -12.93 14.40
C ALA A 165 10.96 -12.22 15.75
N ASP A 166 12.03 -11.59 16.26
CA ASP A 166 11.94 -10.81 17.50
C ASP A 166 11.02 -9.59 17.36
N ASP A 167 10.99 -8.94 16.20
CA ASP A 167 10.10 -7.81 15.95
C ASP A 167 8.64 -8.22 15.86
N VAL A 168 8.33 -9.40 15.31
CA VAL A 168 6.98 -9.98 15.37
C VAL A 168 6.53 -10.16 16.83
N ARG A 169 7.42 -10.63 17.71
CA ARG A 169 7.13 -10.75 19.17
C ARG A 169 6.93 -9.38 19.81
N TYR A 170 7.80 -8.43 19.51
CA TYR A 170 7.72 -7.07 20.03
C TYR A 170 6.41 -6.39 19.63
N ILE A 171 6.04 -6.44 18.35
CA ILE A 171 4.81 -5.83 17.83
C ILE A 171 3.58 -6.46 18.48
N ASN A 172 3.53 -7.81 18.57
CA ASN A 172 2.46 -8.51 19.27
C ASN A 172 2.34 -8.08 20.74
N THR A 173 3.46 -8.01 21.46
CA THR A 173 3.47 -7.65 22.89
C THR A 173 3.09 -6.19 23.10
N THR A 174 3.58 -5.29 22.24
CA THR A 174 3.45 -3.84 22.43
C THR A 174 2.10 -3.31 21.96
N TYR A 175 1.57 -3.87 20.86
CA TYR A 175 0.40 -3.35 20.16
C TYR A 175 -0.76 -4.36 20.06
N GLY A 176 -0.54 -5.64 20.39
CA GLY A 176 -1.51 -6.71 20.15
C GLY A 176 -2.83 -6.63 20.94
N SER A 177 -2.86 -5.87 22.03
CA SER A 177 -4.07 -5.59 22.82
C SER A 177 -4.89 -4.41 22.27
N HIS A 178 -4.35 -3.63 21.33
CA HIS A 178 -5.04 -2.48 20.79
C HIS A 178 -6.23 -2.91 19.91
N PRO A 179 -7.42 -2.28 20.02
CA PRO A 179 -8.62 -2.71 19.27
C PRO A 179 -8.50 -2.66 17.73
N ALA A 180 -7.65 -1.78 17.20
CA ALA A 180 -7.31 -1.74 15.77
C ALA A 180 -6.27 -2.79 15.34
N TYR A 181 -5.66 -3.57 16.24
CA TYR A 181 -4.70 -4.60 15.83
C TYR A 181 -5.39 -5.62 14.93
N TYR A 182 -4.91 -5.79 13.70
CA TYR A 182 -5.51 -6.72 12.74
C TYR A 182 -5.39 -8.16 13.24
N ARG A 183 -6.46 -8.93 13.05
CA ARG A 183 -6.48 -10.37 13.28
C ARG A 183 -7.33 -11.03 12.22
N ASP A 184 -6.79 -12.04 11.56
CA ASP A 184 -7.57 -12.86 10.64
C ASP A 184 -8.09 -14.12 11.33
N ALA A 185 -9.40 -14.19 11.54
CA ALA A 185 -10.06 -15.34 12.15
C ALA A 185 -9.85 -16.63 11.33
N ALA A 186 -9.80 -16.53 9.99
CA ALA A 186 -9.62 -17.69 9.12
C ALA A 186 -8.20 -18.29 9.21
N HIS A 187 -7.23 -17.51 9.66
CA HIS A 187 -5.83 -17.90 9.72
C HIS A 187 -5.26 -17.85 11.14
N GLY A 188 -6.06 -18.28 12.12
CA GLY A 188 -5.62 -18.49 13.51
C GLY A 188 -5.64 -17.25 14.40
N ASN A 189 -6.44 -16.24 14.06
CA ASN A 189 -6.60 -14.98 14.81
C ASN A 189 -5.27 -14.21 15.00
N ARG A 190 -4.40 -14.32 14.00
CA ARG A 190 -3.05 -13.72 13.93
C ARG A 190 -3.05 -12.45 13.08
N ASN A 191 -2.11 -11.55 13.34
CA ASN A 191 -1.88 -10.37 12.49
C ASN A 191 -1.02 -10.74 11.27
N ALA A 192 -1.07 -9.93 10.22
CA ALA A 192 -0.26 -10.03 9.01
C ALA A 192 1.03 -9.19 9.12
N PHE A 193 2.14 -9.78 8.68
CA PHE A 193 3.46 -9.16 8.62
C PHE A 193 4.04 -9.33 7.21
N TYR A 194 4.05 -8.25 6.44
CA TYR A 194 4.61 -8.21 5.09
C TYR A 194 6.11 -7.94 5.19
N ILE A 195 6.97 -8.85 4.72
CA ILE A 195 8.42 -8.69 4.82
C ILE A 195 8.98 -8.14 3.51
N PHE A 196 9.25 -6.83 3.47
CA PHE A 196 9.78 -6.17 2.28
C PHE A 196 11.18 -6.67 1.97
N GLU A 197 11.50 -6.86 0.69
CA GLU A 197 12.79 -7.35 0.21
C GLU A 197 13.25 -8.64 0.92
N SER A 198 12.32 -9.56 1.19
CA SER A 198 12.61 -10.83 1.88
C SER A 198 13.70 -11.64 1.19
N LEU A 199 13.84 -11.52 -0.13
CA LEU A 199 14.84 -12.22 -0.95
C LEU A 199 16.29 -11.79 -0.69
N ARG A 200 16.54 -10.70 0.06
CA ARG A 200 17.89 -10.30 0.49
C ARG A 200 18.47 -11.22 1.56
N ILE A 201 17.64 -12.01 2.22
CA ILE A 201 18.04 -12.98 3.24
C ILE A 201 17.73 -14.38 2.70
N ALA A 202 18.73 -15.25 2.70
CA ALA A 202 18.62 -16.59 2.12
C ALA A 202 17.87 -17.58 3.03
N ASP A 203 18.14 -17.53 4.34
CA ASP A 203 17.55 -18.43 5.33
C ASP A 203 16.58 -17.69 6.26
N TRP A 204 15.33 -18.15 6.27
CA TRP A 204 14.24 -17.62 7.10
C TRP A 204 13.77 -18.59 8.17
N SER A 205 14.56 -19.62 8.51
CA SER A 205 14.25 -20.63 9.53
C SER A 205 13.83 -20.04 10.88
N ALA A 206 14.38 -18.89 11.26
CA ALA A 206 13.98 -18.18 12.48
C ALA A 206 12.49 -17.79 12.53
N ILE A 207 11.82 -17.63 11.38
CA ILE A 207 10.38 -17.30 11.31
C ILE A 207 9.51 -18.44 11.84
N GLU A 208 9.95 -19.70 11.77
CA GLU A 208 9.21 -20.84 12.33
C GLU A 208 8.85 -20.61 13.80
N SER A 209 9.74 -19.96 14.56
CA SER A 209 9.57 -19.65 15.98
C SER A 209 8.47 -18.63 16.29
N VAL A 210 7.89 -17.99 15.26
CA VAL A 210 6.82 -16.98 15.40
C VAL A 210 5.63 -17.21 14.48
N LYS A 211 5.55 -18.34 13.75
CA LYS A 211 4.39 -18.64 12.90
C LYS A 211 3.10 -18.70 13.71
N SER A 212 3.11 -19.15 14.95
CA SER A 212 1.92 -19.12 15.82
C SER A 212 1.49 -17.70 16.23
N LEU A 213 2.37 -16.70 16.08
CA LEU A 213 2.14 -15.31 16.48
C LEU A 213 1.78 -14.38 15.32
N GLY A 214 2.02 -14.78 14.08
CA GLY A 214 1.82 -13.93 12.92
C GLY A 214 1.67 -14.71 11.60
N ILE A 215 0.94 -14.13 10.66
CA ILE A 215 0.91 -14.53 9.25
C ILE A 215 2.03 -13.75 8.57
N VAL A 216 3.22 -14.34 8.50
CA VAL A 216 4.40 -13.70 7.91
C VAL A 216 4.45 -13.98 6.41
N LEU A 217 4.43 -12.94 5.58
CA LEU A 217 4.40 -13.04 4.12
C LEU A 217 5.76 -12.63 3.51
N THR A 218 6.24 -13.45 2.56
CA THR A 218 7.44 -13.16 1.78
C THR A 218 7.09 -12.35 0.52
N GLN A 219 7.94 -11.38 0.15
CA GLN A 219 7.76 -10.58 -1.07
C GLN A 219 8.34 -11.31 -2.29
N THR A 220 7.52 -12.09 -2.99
CA THR A 220 7.93 -12.81 -4.21
C THR A 220 6.73 -13.45 -4.93
N GLY A 221 6.89 -13.75 -6.22
CA GLY A 221 6.02 -14.67 -6.96
C GLY A 221 6.61 -16.08 -7.13
N ASP A 222 7.86 -16.31 -6.69
CA ASP A 222 8.53 -17.60 -6.75
C ASP A 222 8.12 -18.48 -5.56
N THR A 223 7.30 -19.50 -5.83
CA THR A 223 6.75 -20.40 -4.81
C THR A 223 7.82 -21.21 -4.07
N SER A 224 9.03 -21.36 -4.63
CA SER A 224 10.15 -22.02 -3.95
C SER A 224 10.70 -21.22 -2.76
N LYS A 225 10.37 -19.93 -2.66
CA LYS A 225 10.83 -19.01 -1.61
C LYS A 225 9.87 -18.89 -0.42
N THR A 226 8.89 -19.79 -0.34
CA THR A 226 7.85 -19.79 0.70
C THR A 226 8.20 -20.58 1.95
N ALA A 227 9.33 -21.31 1.94
CA ALA A 227 9.81 -22.03 3.12
C ALA A 227 9.81 -21.11 4.35
N HIS A 228 9.28 -21.61 5.46
CA HIS A 228 9.10 -20.90 6.74
C HIS A 228 8.02 -19.82 6.80
N PHE A 229 7.53 -19.31 5.68
CA PHE A 229 6.49 -18.28 5.66
C PHE A 229 5.07 -18.85 5.82
N SER A 230 4.11 -17.96 6.05
CA SER A 230 2.66 -18.26 6.07
C SER A 230 1.93 -17.76 4.82
N GLY A 231 2.65 -17.15 3.88
CA GLY A 231 2.06 -16.56 2.68
C GLY A 231 3.06 -15.80 1.83
N MET A 232 2.54 -15.21 0.74
CA MET A 232 3.30 -14.46 -0.24
C MET A 232 2.55 -13.20 -0.66
N TYR A 233 3.31 -12.19 -1.09
CA TYR A 233 2.80 -10.98 -1.74
C TYR A 233 3.80 -10.46 -2.76
N THR A 234 3.41 -9.55 -3.65
CA THR A 234 4.30 -9.05 -4.72
C THR A 234 4.89 -7.68 -4.46
N TYR A 235 4.19 -6.81 -3.71
CA TYR A 235 4.39 -5.37 -3.55
C TYR A 235 4.28 -4.56 -4.86
N ASP A 236 4.94 -5.03 -5.91
CA ASP A 236 5.24 -4.30 -7.12
C ASP A 236 3.99 -4.01 -8.00
N GLY A 237 3.56 -2.75 -7.98
CA GLY A 237 2.48 -2.26 -8.84
C GLY A 237 2.86 -2.15 -10.32
N ILE A 238 4.16 -2.07 -10.65
CA ILE A 238 4.66 -2.06 -12.03
C ILE A 238 4.47 -3.45 -12.63
N ALA A 239 4.94 -4.49 -11.93
CA ALA A 239 4.74 -5.87 -12.36
C ALA A 239 3.26 -6.22 -12.47
N ALA A 240 2.40 -5.73 -11.57
CA ALA A 240 0.96 -5.94 -11.67
C ALA A 240 0.36 -5.33 -12.96
N ALA A 241 0.89 -4.21 -13.43
CA ALA A 241 0.43 -3.55 -14.66
C ALA A 241 0.68 -4.38 -15.93
N SER A 242 1.58 -5.36 -15.90
CA SER A 242 1.78 -6.32 -16.99
C SER A 242 0.80 -7.49 -16.96
N LEU A 243 -0.17 -7.50 -16.04
CA LEU A 243 -1.21 -8.52 -15.88
C LEU A 243 -0.65 -9.97 -15.81
N PRO A 244 0.33 -10.25 -14.92
CA PRO A 244 0.95 -11.57 -14.81
C PRO A 244 -0.07 -12.65 -14.42
N ASP A 245 0.11 -13.87 -14.94
CA ASP A 245 -0.70 -15.01 -14.50
C ASP A 245 -0.35 -15.41 -13.06
N TRP A 246 -1.31 -15.22 -12.15
CA TRP A 246 -1.18 -15.60 -10.74
C TRP A 246 -1.89 -16.90 -10.40
N SER A 247 -2.57 -17.54 -11.35
CA SER A 247 -3.38 -18.74 -11.09
C SER A 247 -2.56 -19.88 -10.50
N GLY A 248 -1.31 -20.06 -10.97
CA GLY A 248 -0.39 -21.07 -10.45
C GLY A 248 0.08 -20.79 -9.03
N ILE A 249 0.37 -19.53 -8.70
CA ILE A 249 0.79 -19.10 -7.35
C ILE A 249 -0.36 -19.26 -6.38
N ASP A 250 -1.55 -18.84 -6.79
CA ASP A 250 -2.77 -18.91 -6.00
C ASP A 250 -3.18 -20.37 -5.73
N ARG A 251 -3.13 -21.24 -6.75
CA ARG A 251 -3.32 -22.70 -6.62
C ARG A 251 -2.32 -23.29 -5.64
N PHE A 252 -1.04 -22.95 -5.77
CA PHE A 252 0.01 -23.40 -4.86
C PHE A 252 -0.27 -22.97 -3.42
N CYS A 253 -0.63 -21.71 -3.20
CA CYS A 253 -0.92 -21.20 -1.86
C CYS A 253 -2.12 -21.91 -1.22
N ARG A 254 -3.22 -22.07 -1.96
CA ARG A 254 -4.39 -22.84 -1.50
C ARG A 254 -4.04 -24.27 -1.12
N ALA A 255 -3.27 -24.97 -1.98
CA ALA A 255 -2.87 -26.35 -1.73
C ALA A 255 -1.96 -26.54 -0.50
N ASN A 256 -1.24 -25.48 -0.09
CA ASN A 256 -0.27 -25.52 1.01
C ASN A 256 -0.72 -24.73 2.25
N ASN A 257 -2.00 -24.32 2.32
CA ASN A 257 -2.55 -23.51 3.42
C ASN A 257 -1.74 -22.21 3.67
N LEU A 258 -1.29 -21.59 2.59
CA LEU A 258 -0.59 -20.31 2.58
C LEU A 258 -1.54 -19.20 2.13
N VAL A 259 -1.31 -17.99 2.65
CA VAL A 259 -2.03 -16.80 2.21
C VAL A 259 -1.40 -16.24 0.93
N TRP A 260 -2.22 -16.03 -0.10
CA TRP A 260 -1.83 -15.26 -1.28
C TRP A 260 -2.43 -13.85 -1.23
N SER A 261 -1.57 -12.83 -1.38
CA SER A 261 -1.93 -11.41 -1.36
C SER A 261 -1.23 -10.67 -2.51
N PRO A 262 -1.67 -10.80 -3.78
CA PRO A 262 -1.09 -10.01 -4.86
C PRO A 262 -1.22 -8.51 -4.56
N SER A 263 -0.22 -7.75 -4.99
CA SER A 263 -0.17 -6.30 -4.80
C SER A 263 -0.45 -5.57 -6.11
N ILE A 264 -1.26 -4.52 -6.05
CA ILE A 264 -1.74 -3.76 -7.21
C ILE A 264 -1.63 -2.26 -6.97
N GLY A 265 -1.48 -1.47 -8.04
CA GLY A 265 -1.36 -0.02 -7.92
C GLY A 265 -1.97 0.72 -9.11
N PRO A 266 -2.27 2.03 -8.95
CA PRO A 266 -2.91 2.84 -9.98
C PRO A 266 -1.95 3.25 -11.11
N GLY A 267 -0.64 3.15 -10.89
CA GLY A 267 0.44 3.53 -11.78
C GLY A 267 1.74 3.71 -10.98
N TYR A 268 2.79 4.17 -11.65
CA TYR A 268 4.12 4.35 -11.04
C TYR A 268 4.91 5.44 -11.79
N ILE A 269 5.53 6.35 -11.05
CA ILE A 269 6.51 7.32 -11.56
C ILE A 269 7.33 7.89 -10.39
N ASP A 270 8.64 7.70 -10.43
CA ASP A 270 9.56 8.06 -9.33
C ASP A 270 10.71 9.00 -9.72
N ASP A 271 10.74 9.45 -10.98
CA ASP A 271 11.80 10.29 -11.58
C ASP A 271 12.24 11.46 -10.69
N ARG A 272 11.30 12.05 -9.94
CA ARG A 272 11.60 13.19 -9.07
C ARG A 272 12.27 12.78 -7.77
N ALA A 273 11.86 11.66 -7.18
CA ALA A 273 12.44 11.18 -5.94
C ALA A 273 13.80 10.52 -6.15
N VAL A 274 13.97 9.87 -7.31
CA VAL A 274 15.21 9.20 -7.70
C VAL A 274 15.64 9.67 -9.10
N PRO A 275 16.19 10.90 -9.23
CA PRO A 275 16.63 11.42 -10.52
C PRO A 275 17.64 10.48 -11.19
N GLY A 276 17.35 10.10 -12.43
CA GLY A 276 18.18 9.17 -13.21
C GLY A 276 17.89 7.69 -12.97
N ASN A 277 16.81 7.34 -12.28
CA ASN A 277 16.33 5.95 -12.24
C ASN A 277 15.90 5.49 -13.63
N THR A 278 16.02 4.17 -13.87
CA THR A 278 15.60 3.49 -15.10
C THR A 278 14.37 2.60 -14.86
N THR A 279 13.71 2.77 -13.71
CA THR A 279 12.51 1.98 -13.38
C THR A 279 11.38 2.37 -14.34
N PRO A 280 10.68 1.39 -14.96
CA PRO A 280 9.62 1.69 -15.91
C PRO A 280 8.51 2.53 -15.29
N THR A 281 8.13 3.62 -15.98
CA THR A 281 6.92 4.37 -15.67
C THR A 281 5.68 3.57 -16.10
N VAL A 282 4.67 3.57 -15.25
CA VAL A 282 3.33 3.05 -15.56
C VAL A 282 2.34 4.21 -15.48
N ASP A 283 1.87 4.66 -16.65
CA ASP A 283 0.85 5.69 -16.73
C ASP A 283 -0.45 5.18 -16.08
N ARG A 284 -1.13 6.07 -15.34
CA ARG A 284 -2.45 5.77 -14.78
C ARG A 284 -3.53 5.71 -15.86
N ALA A 285 -3.27 6.28 -17.04
CA ALA A 285 -4.12 6.29 -18.23
C ALA A 285 -5.58 6.66 -17.91
N ASN A 286 -5.75 7.78 -17.19
CA ASN A 286 -7.03 8.29 -16.68
C ASN A 286 -7.86 7.26 -15.88
N GLY A 287 -7.19 6.34 -15.17
CA GLY A 287 -7.81 5.29 -14.35
C GLY A 287 -7.89 3.93 -15.03
N SER A 288 -7.74 3.86 -16.36
CA SER A 288 -7.89 2.60 -17.09
C SER A 288 -6.82 1.56 -16.76
N THR A 289 -5.62 1.98 -16.36
CA THR A 289 -4.57 1.06 -15.86
C THR A 289 -5.03 0.38 -14.59
N TYR A 290 -5.51 1.15 -13.61
CA TYR A 290 -5.93 0.61 -12.32
C TYR A 290 -7.12 -0.35 -12.47
N ASP A 291 -8.07 -0.01 -13.34
CA ASP A 291 -9.23 -0.86 -13.63
C ASP A 291 -8.83 -2.21 -14.24
N LYS A 292 -7.89 -2.22 -15.19
CA LYS A 292 -7.39 -3.46 -15.80
C LYS A 292 -6.72 -4.35 -14.76
N VAL A 293 -5.87 -3.77 -13.91
CA VAL A 293 -5.14 -4.52 -12.88
C VAL A 293 -6.11 -5.08 -11.84
N TRP A 294 -7.08 -4.29 -11.36
CA TRP A 294 -8.11 -4.78 -10.45
C TRP A 294 -8.95 -5.89 -11.07
N GLN A 295 -9.45 -5.69 -12.29
CA GLN A 295 -10.25 -6.68 -13.00
C GLN A 295 -9.49 -7.99 -13.13
N HIS A 296 -8.23 -7.92 -13.57
CA HIS A 296 -7.35 -9.07 -13.68
C HIS A 296 -7.18 -9.76 -12.32
N THR A 297 -6.87 -9.01 -11.27
CA THR A 297 -6.62 -9.55 -9.92
C THR A 297 -7.77 -10.38 -9.38
N ILE A 298 -9.02 -9.94 -9.61
CA ILE A 298 -10.19 -10.65 -9.08
C ILE A 298 -10.64 -11.82 -9.97
N THR A 299 -10.09 -11.96 -11.19
CA THR A 299 -10.46 -13.04 -12.14
C THR A 299 -9.31 -13.96 -12.54
N SER A 300 -8.06 -13.64 -12.22
CA SER A 300 -6.88 -14.41 -12.65
C SER A 300 -6.39 -15.44 -11.63
N GLY A 301 -7.04 -15.52 -10.46
CA GLY A 301 -6.74 -16.57 -9.48
C GLY A 301 -7.17 -17.96 -9.95
N ASP A 302 -6.88 -18.96 -9.13
CA ASP A 302 -7.17 -20.36 -9.46
C ASP A 302 -8.66 -20.56 -9.80
N ALA A 303 -8.94 -21.19 -10.94
CA ALA A 303 -10.28 -21.40 -11.48
C ALA A 303 -11.12 -20.10 -11.62
N GLY A 304 -10.46 -18.95 -11.82
CA GLY A 304 -11.12 -17.66 -11.96
C GLY A 304 -11.62 -17.04 -10.65
N LYS A 305 -11.12 -17.53 -9.51
CA LYS A 305 -11.50 -17.04 -8.17
C LYS A 305 -10.66 -15.83 -7.77
N ALA A 306 -11.21 -15.00 -6.91
CA ALA A 306 -10.44 -13.94 -6.27
C ALA A 306 -9.40 -14.53 -5.28
N PRO A 307 -8.23 -13.90 -5.13
CA PRO A 307 -7.21 -14.32 -4.17
C PRO A 307 -7.72 -14.17 -2.72
N THR A 308 -7.05 -14.84 -1.77
CA THR A 308 -7.39 -14.77 -0.34
C THR A 308 -7.42 -13.33 0.16
N TRP A 309 -6.35 -12.58 -0.10
CA TRP A 309 -6.26 -11.14 0.17
C TRP A 309 -5.88 -10.39 -1.12
N VAL A 310 -6.10 -9.09 -1.13
CA VAL A 310 -5.50 -8.16 -2.11
C VAL A 310 -4.76 -7.09 -1.32
N SER A 311 -3.58 -6.71 -1.80
CA SER A 311 -2.82 -5.58 -1.25
C SER A 311 -2.74 -4.44 -2.26
N ILE A 312 -2.85 -3.20 -1.80
CA ILE A 312 -2.79 -2.00 -2.65
C ILE A 312 -1.50 -1.25 -2.36
N THR A 313 -0.70 -1.06 -3.41
CA THR A 313 0.52 -0.24 -3.46
C THR A 313 0.18 1.03 -4.25
N SER A 314 -0.19 2.13 -3.60
CA SER A 314 -0.17 2.38 -2.15
C SER A 314 -1.26 3.37 -1.72
N PHE A 315 -1.44 3.57 -0.42
CA PHE A 315 -2.17 4.75 0.04
C PHE A 315 -1.37 6.02 -0.28
N ASN A 316 -0.13 6.15 0.22
CA ASN A 316 0.63 7.40 0.21
C ASN A 316 2.15 7.27 -0.04
N GLU A 317 2.58 6.32 -0.87
CA GLU A 317 3.98 6.30 -1.35
C GLU A 317 4.18 7.35 -2.44
N TRP A 318 4.22 8.62 -2.04
CA TRP A 318 4.32 9.77 -2.93
C TRP A 318 5.60 9.75 -3.77
N HIS A 319 6.69 9.19 -3.24
CA HIS A 319 7.97 9.09 -3.94
C HIS A 319 7.87 8.25 -5.22
N GLU A 320 7.06 7.19 -5.20
CA GLU A 320 6.87 6.26 -6.31
C GLU A 320 5.71 6.63 -7.24
N GLY A 321 4.95 7.68 -6.89
CA GLY A 321 3.77 8.05 -7.67
C GLY A 321 2.67 6.98 -7.69
N SER A 322 2.69 6.04 -6.73
CA SER A 322 1.76 4.89 -6.65
C SER A 322 0.55 5.15 -5.74
N GLN A 323 0.47 6.33 -5.13
CA GLN A 323 -0.53 6.68 -4.13
C GLN A 323 -1.96 6.74 -4.68
N ILE A 324 -2.96 6.30 -3.92
CA ILE A 324 -4.38 6.62 -4.13
C ILE A 324 -4.84 7.79 -3.26
N GLU A 325 -4.01 8.25 -2.31
CA GLU A 325 -4.25 9.45 -1.51
C GLU A 325 -4.52 10.65 -2.45
N PRO A 326 -5.51 11.51 -2.16
CA PRO A 326 -5.85 12.63 -3.02
C PRO A 326 -4.67 13.55 -3.35
N ALA A 327 -4.45 13.76 -4.64
CA ALA A 327 -3.54 14.78 -5.15
C ALA A 327 -4.32 16.06 -5.47
N THR A 328 -3.77 17.23 -5.14
CA THR A 328 -4.45 18.50 -5.43
C THR A 328 -4.53 18.76 -6.93
N ALA A 329 -5.66 19.33 -7.37
CA ALA A 329 -5.85 19.81 -8.72
C ALA A 329 -5.13 21.14 -9.00
N THR A 330 -4.66 21.83 -7.96
CA THR A 330 -3.98 23.14 -8.05
C THR A 330 -2.62 23.10 -7.35
N PRO A 331 -1.65 22.31 -7.83
CA PRO A 331 -0.35 22.18 -7.18
C PRO A 331 0.47 23.48 -7.32
N PRO A 332 1.49 23.68 -6.45
CA PRO A 332 2.44 24.77 -6.62
C PRO A 332 3.08 24.76 -8.02
N THR A 333 3.27 25.93 -8.62
CA THR A 333 3.80 26.08 -9.99
C THR A 333 5.32 25.98 -10.06
N THR A 334 6.01 25.81 -8.93
CA THR A 334 7.47 25.70 -8.86
C THR A 334 8.02 24.45 -9.55
N LEU A 335 7.20 23.41 -9.75
CA LEU A 335 7.53 22.19 -10.49
C LEU A 335 6.32 21.75 -11.33
N PRO A 336 6.53 20.98 -12.42
CA PRO A 336 5.44 20.40 -13.19
C PRO A 336 4.89 19.17 -12.47
N TYR A 337 4.02 19.39 -11.48
CA TYR A 337 3.30 18.29 -10.82
C TYR A 337 2.22 17.72 -11.74
N GLN A 338 2.10 16.39 -11.74
CA GLN A 338 0.94 15.71 -12.29
C GLN A 338 -0.25 15.88 -11.34
N THR A 339 -1.45 15.84 -11.91
CA THR A 339 -2.73 15.87 -11.16
C THR A 339 -3.58 14.70 -11.61
N TYR A 340 -4.74 14.52 -10.97
CA TYR A 340 -5.71 13.50 -11.38
C TYR A 340 -6.69 14.00 -12.43
N ASN A 341 -6.52 15.20 -12.99
CA ASN A 341 -7.39 15.71 -14.06
C ASN A 341 -7.49 14.72 -15.21
N GLY A 342 -8.72 14.40 -15.61
CA GLY A 342 -9.04 13.41 -16.64
C GLY A 342 -9.34 12.02 -16.07
N ALA A 343 -8.89 11.69 -14.85
CA ALA A 343 -9.13 10.39 -14.25
C ALA A 343 -10.62 10.11 -14.11
N TYR A 344 -11.08 9.01 -14.70
CA TYR A 344 -12.49 8.61 -14.73
C TYR A 344 -13.43 9.71 -15.25
N GLY A 345 -12.94 10.55 -16.18
CA GLY A 345 -13.69 11.68 -16.75
C GLY A 345 -13.88 12.87 -15.81
N LYS A 346 -13.23 12.88 -14.64
CA LYS A 346 -13.33 13.96 -13.64
C LYS A 346 -12.29 15.05 -13.87
N THR A 347 -12.60 16.28 -13.44
CA THR A 347 -11.69 17.43 -13.53
C THR A 347 -11.73 18.27 -12.25
N GLY A 348 -10.69 19.08 -12.03
CA GLY A 348 -10.59 19.99 -10.88
C GLY A 348 -10.68 19.25 -9.55
N GLY A 349 -11.32 19.88 -8.57
CA GLY A 349 -11.54 19.29 -7.24
C GLY A 349 -12.24 17.93 -7.25
N ALA A 350 -13.07 17.64 -8.26
CA ALA A 350 -13.74 16.34 -8.38
C ALA A 350 -12.77 15.21 -8.75
N ALA A 351 -11.66 15.52 -9.40
CA ALA A 351 -10.65 14.54 -9.78
C ALA A 351 -9.74 14.13 -8.62
N GLU A 352 -9.59 14.99 -7.60
CA GLU A 352 -8.64 14.78 -6.50
C GLU A 352 -8.90 13.46 -5.74
N ASN A 353 -10.16 13.04 -5.62
CA ASN A 353 -10.54 11.81 -4.92
C ASN A 353 -10.78 10.60 -5.86
N ALA A 354 -10.53 10.73 -7.16
CA ALA A 354 -11.03 9.76 -8.15
C ALA A 354 -10.53 8.32 -7.91
N TYR A 355 -9.29 8.14 -7.44
CA TYR A 355 -8.74 6.81 -7.13
C TYR A 355 -9.32 6.21 -5.84
N LEU A 356 -9.78 7.02 -4.88
CA LEU A 356 -10.50 6.51 -3.71
C LEU A 356 -11.88 5.94 -4.13
N ASP A 357 -12.62 6.69 -4.95
CA ASP A 357 -13.95 6.27 -5.44
C ASP A 357 -13.86 4.99 -6.29
N SER A 358 -12.84 4.92 -7.15
CA SER A 358 -12.57 3.72 -7.94
C SER A 358 -12.20 2.53 -7.06
N THR A 359 -11.31 2.73 -6.07
CA THR A 359 -10.94 1.68 -5.12
C THR A 359 -12.17 1.13 -4.40
N GLN A 360 -13.07 2.00 -3.92
CA GLN A 360 -14.32 1.58 -3.29
C GLN A 360 -15.15 0.65 -4.20
N SER A 361 -15.31 1.04 -5.46
CA SER A 361 -16.08 0.27 -6.44
C SER A 361 -15.45 -1.10 -6.70
N TRP A 362 -14.12 -1.17 -6.77
CA TRP A 362 -13.40 -2.43 -6.95
C TRP A 362 -13.40 -3.31 -5.71
N VAL A 363 -13.32 -2.73 -4.51
CA VAL A 363 -13.44 -3.45 -3.25
C VAL A 363 -14.81 -4.14 -3.16
N GLN A 364 -15.89 -3.45 -3.56
CA GLN A 364 -17.23 -4.06 -3.59
C GLN A 364 -17.30 -5.25 -4.55
N LYS A 365 -16.73 -5.12 -5.75
CA LYS A 365 -16.64 -6.23 -6.72
C LYS A 365 -15.82 -7.40 -6.18
N TYR A 366 -14.70 -7.12 -5.51
CA TYR A 366 -13.85 -8.13 -4.88
C TYR A 366 -14.58 -8.89 -3.74
N VAL A 367 -15.37 -8.19 -2.92
CA VAL A 367 -16.16 -8.82 -1.87
C VAL A 367 -17.26 -9.71 -2.47
N ALA A 368 -17.85 -9.31 -3.59
CA ALA A 368 -18.86 -10.09 -4.31
C ALA A 368 -18.28 -11.22 -5.18
N ALA A 369 -16.97 -11.24 -5.42
CA ALA A 369 -16.33 -12.20 -6.31
C ALA A 369 -16.27 -13.62 -5.70
N PRO A 370 -16.32 -14.69 -6.52
CA PRO A 370 -16.13 -16.07 -6.07
C PRO A 370 -14.79 -16.28 -5.35
N ARG A 371 -14.76 -17.14 -4.33
CA ARG A 371 -13.58 -17.41 -3.46
C ARG A 371 -12.98 -18.80 -3.61
#